data_AF-A0AAN9XTY8-F1
#
_entry.id   AF-A0AAN9XTY8-F1
#
_cell.length_a   1.000
_cell.length_b   1.000
_cell.length_c   1.000
_cell.angle_alpha   90.00
_cell.angle_beta   90.00
_cell.angle_gamma   90.00
#
_symmetry.space_group_name_H-M   'P 1'
#
loop_
_entity.id
_entity.type
_entity.pdbx_description
1 polymer ?
#
loop_
_entity_poly.entity_id
_entity_poly.type
_entity_poly.pdbx_seq_one_letter_code
_entity_poly.pdbx_strand_id
1 'polypeptide(L)'
;MVTKWGMSNEIGLATHDYNDGGRSMRSETRLLIEKEVKKLLERAYNNAKTILTTHNKELKALARALLEHETLTGNQVKALLEKVRSQQTIVESLGTSFPMQLLVLQLLPLSLLVQQLQPKLMKVLLLPQWDREWY
;
A
#
# COMPACT_ATOMS: atom_id res chain seq x y z
N MET A 1 31.32 6.82 6.14
CA MET A 1 31.17 7.62 4.90
C MET A 1 31.48 9.09 5.16
N VAL A 2 30.87 9.66 6.19
CA VAL A 2 31.01 11.08 6.56
C VAL A 2 32.45 11.44 7.02
N THR A 3 33.04 10.71 7.96
CA THR A 3 34.33 11.08 8.58
C THR A 3 35.57 10.58 7.82
N LYS A 4 35.60 9.30 7.44
CA LYS A 4 36.77 8.65 6.82
C LYS A 4 36.91 8.89 5.31
N TRP A 5 35.80 9.15 4.62
CA TRP A 5 35.78 9.22 3.16
C TRP A 5 35.32 10.59 2.63
N GLY A 6 35.06 11.56 3.50
CA GLY A 6 34.68 12.93 3.10
C GLY A 6 33.41 12.99 2.23
N MET A 7 32.49 12.04 2.36
CA MET A 7 31.27 11.97 1.54
C MET A 7 30.14 12.86 2.07
N SER A 8 30.49 14.02 2.62
CA SER A 8 29.54 15.03 3.11
C SER A 8 29.82 16.37 2.46
N ASN A 9 28.76 17.03 2.00
CA ASN A 9 28.88 18.35 1.38
C ASN A 9 29.19 19.46 2.40
N GLU A 10 28.74 19.31 3.66
CA GLU A 10 28.98 20.32 4.71
C GLU A 10 30.37 20.18 5.34
N ILE A 11 30.89 18.96 5.49
CA ILE A 11 32.25 18.72 6.04
C ILE A 11 33.32 18.84 4.95
N GLY A 12 32.96 18.56 3.71
CA GLY A 12 33.87 18.57 2.56
C GLY A 12 34.82 17.37 2.53
N LEU A 13 35.83 17.46 1.67
CA LEU A 13 36.81 16.41 1.43
C LEU A 13 37.90 16.41 2.51
N ALA A 14 37.51 16.12 3.75
CA ALA A 14 38.42 16.08 4.89
C ALA A 14 38.29 14.75 5.63
N THR A 15 39.43 14.10 5.89
CA THR A 15 39.48 12.87 6.68
C THR A 15 39.61 13.23 8.15
N HIS A 16 38.65 12.78 8.94
CA HIS A 16 38.67 12.96 10.38
C HIS A 16 38.78 11.60 11.07
N ASP A 17 39.71 11.47 12.03
CA ASP A 17 39.76 10.30 12.89
C ASP A 17 38.61 10.38 13.91
N TYR A 18 37.79 9.33 13.93
CA TYR A 18 36.62 9.19 14.80
C TYR A 18 36.72 7.94 15.70
N ASN A 19 37.89 7.31 15.80
CA ASN A 19 38.08 6.07 16.55
C ASN A 19 37.77 6.23 18.05
N ASP A 20 37.93 7.43 18.60
CA ASP A 20 37.64 7.76 20.00
C ASP A 20 36.22 8.33 20.22
N GLY A 21 35.35 8.24 19.21
CA GLY A 21 34.02 8.85 19.23
C GLY A 21 34.05 10.39 19.07
N GLY A 22 35.14 10.94 18.53
CA GLY A 22 35.28 12.36 18.27
C GLY A 22 35.69 13.19 19.49
N ARG A 23 36.21 12.56 20.54
CA ARG A 23 36.63 13.25 21.78
C ARG A 23 37.83 14.16 21.59
N SER A 24 38.73 13.79 20.68
CA SER A 24 39.91 14.58 20.30
C SER A 24 39.57 15.71 19.32
N MET A 25 38.31 15.80 18.86
CA MET A 25 37.86 16.78 17.88
C MET A 25 37.28 18.02 18.56
N ARG A 26 37.34 19.15 17.85
CA ARG A 26 36.61 20.34 18.28
C ARG A 26 35.11 20.05 18.34
N SER A 27 34.44 20.54 19.38
CA SER A 27 33.00 20.32 19.61
C SER A 27 32.15 20.70 18.40
N GLU A 28 32.47 21.81 17.75
CA GLU A 28 31.79 22.31 16.54
C GLU A 28 31.87 21.29 15.39
N THR A 29 33.06 20.76 15.12
CA THR A 29 33.28 19.75 14.07
C THR A 29 32.56 18.45 14.39
N ARG A 30 32.57 18.01 15.66
CA ARG A 30 31.85 16.81 16.09
C ARG A 30 30.34 16.96 15.90
N LEU A 31 29.76 18.10 16.29
CA LEU A 31 28.34 18.38 16.08
C LEU A 31 27.96 18.39 14.59
N LEU A 32 28.82 18.94 13.73
CA LEU A 32 28.61 18.93 12.27
C LEU A 32 28.58 17.48 11.73
N ILE A 33 29.52 16.64 12.18
CA ILE A 33 29.57 15.22 11.83
C ILE A 33 28.31 14.48 12.28
N GLU A 34 27.90 14.65 13.53
CA GLU A 34 26.69 14.01 14.07
C GLU A 34 25.44 14.41 13.28
N LYS A 35 25.32 15.70 12.91
CA LYS A 35 24.23 16.22 12.09
C LYS A 35 24.19 15.56 10.70
N GLU A 36 25.34 15.46 10.04
CA GLU A 36 25.42 14.85 8.70
C GLU A 36 25.17 13.34 8.73
N VAL A 37 25.62 12.64 9.78
CA VAL A 37 25.29 11.23 10.00
C VAL A 37 23.79 11.04 10.17
N LYS A 38 23.14 11.87 11.01
CA LYS A 38 21.69 11.83 11.20
C LYS A 38 20.93 12.06 9.89
N LYS A 39 21.29 13.08 9.13
CA LYS A 39 20.69 13.39 7.81
C LYS A 39 20.89 12.25 6.80
N LEU A 40 22.03 11.56 6.83
CA LEU A 40 22.26 10.40 5.98
C LEU A 40 21.34 9.23 6.37
N LEU A 41 21.20 8.95 7.66
CA LEU A 41 20.31 7.90 8.17
C LEU A 41 18.84 8.19 7.87
N GLU A 42 18.39 9.42 8.09
CA GLU A 42 17.01 9.83 7.80
C GLU A 42 16.67 9.68 6.32
N ARG A 43 17.59 10.10 5.42
CA ARG A 43 17.40 9.90 3.98
C ARG A 43 17.35 8.42 3.60
N ALA A 44 18.24 7.59 4.14
CA ALA A 44 18.25 6.16 3.87
C ALA A 44 16.96 5.48 4.36
N TYR A 45 16.51 5.81 5.57
CA TYR A 45 15.25 5.32 6.13
C TYR A 45 14.05 5.73 5.29
N ASN A 46 13.94 7.02 4.95
CA ASN A 46 12.84 7.52 4.14
C ASN A 46 12.82 6.87 2.76
N ASN A 47 13.98 6.72 2.12
CA ASN A 47 14.08 6.02 0.84
C ASN A 47 13.62 4.56 0.94
N ALA A 48 14.12 3.81 1.94
CA ALA A 48 13.69 2.43 2.18
C ALA A 48 12.18 2.33 2.42
N LYS A 49 11.64 3.21 3.27
CA LYS A 49 10.20 3.31 3.54
C LYS A 49 9.42 3.58 2.26
N THR A 50 9.83 4.57 1.47
CA THR A 50 9.21 4.89 0.17
C THR A 50 9.21 3.67 -0.74
N ILE A 51 10.35 3.01 -0.96
CA ILE A 51 10.44 1.81 -1.81
C ILE A 51 9.47 0.72 -1.33
N LEU A 52 9.46 0.41 -0.04
CA LEU A 52 8.59 -0.62 0.54
C LEU A 52 7.10 -0.26 0.45
N THR A 53 6.76 1.02 0.60
CA THR A 53 5.37 1.50 0.49
C THR A 53 4.89 1.56 -0.96
N THR A 54 5.73 1.99 -1.90
CA THR A 54 5.41 2.04 -3.33
C THR A 54 5.19 0.63 -3.88
N HIS A 55 6.05 -0.32 -3.50
CA HIS A 55 5.98 -1.71 -3.94
C HIS A 55 5.24 -2.62 -2.92
N ASN A 56 4.19 -2.09 -2.27
CA ASN A 56 3.50 -2.82 -1.20
C ASN A 56 2.85 -4.12 -1.68
N LYS A 57 2.34 -4.15 -2.93
CA LYS A 57 1.72 -5.34 -3.53
C LYS A 57 2.75 -6.45 -3.72
N GLU A 58 3.91 -6.11 -4.29
CA GLU A 58 5.04 -7.01 -4.44
C GLU A 58 5.56 -7.52 -3.10
N LEU A 59 5.71 -6.64 -2.10
CA LEU A 59 6.14 -6.99 -0.75
C LEU A 59 5.20 -8.02 -0.10
N LYS A 60 3.88 -7.80 -0.21
CA LYS A 60 2.87 -8.75 0.30
C LYS A 60 2.92 -10.09 -0.42
N ALA A 61 3.15 -10.10 -1.73
CA ALA A 61 3.28 -11.33 -2.50
C ALA A 61 4.51 -12.13 -2.08
N LEU A 62 5.65 -11.46 -1.86
CA LEU A 62 6.86 -12.09 -1.32
C LEU A 62 6.64 -12.65 0.08
N ALA A 63 6.00 -11.89 0.97
CA ALA A 63 5.71 -12.34 2.33
C ALA A 63 4.83 -13.60 2.34
N ARG A 64 3.80 -13.66 1.49
CA ARG A 64 2.96 -14.86 1.33
C ARG A 64 3.75 -16.05 0.80
N ALA A 65 4.55 -15.85 -0.24
CA ALA A 65 5.36 -16.92 -0.79
C ALA A 65 6.39 -17.47 0.21
N LEU A 66 6.96 -16.61 1.08
CA LEU A 66 7.85 -17.05 2.15
C LEU A 66 7.12 -17.81 3.27
N LEU A 67 5.86 -17.49 3.55
CA LEU A 67 5.05 -18.28 4.48
C LEU A 67 4.73 -19.68 3.93
N GLU A 68 4.60 -19.82 2.60
CA GLU A 68 4.28 -21.09 1.95
C GLU A 68 5.51 -21.97 1.69
N HIS A 69 6.65 -21.38 1.34
CA HIS A 69 7.83 -22.11 0.86
C HIS A 69 9.06 -22.00 1.77
N GLU A 70 8.97 -21.28 2.90
CA GLU A 70 10.02 -20.98 3.90
C GLU A 70 11.25 -20.22 3.36
N THR A 71 11.73 -20.57 2.17
CA THR A 71 12.87 -19.98 1.48
C THR A 71 12.55 -19.77 0.00
N LEU A 72 13.12 -18.73 -0.59
CA LEU A 72 13.00 -18.43 -2.01
C LEU A 72 14.38 -18.13 -2.59
N THR A 73 14.66 -18.69 -3.75
CA THR A 73 15.87 -18.37 -4.53
C THR A 73 15.71 -17.03 -5.26
N GLY A 74 16.82 -16.39 -5.62
CA GLY A 74 16.80 -15.11 -6.34
C GLY A 74 16.02 -15.15 -7.67
N ASN A 75 16.03 -16.29 -8.37
CA ASN A 75 15.27 -16.46 -9.61
C ASN A 75 13.75 -16.53 -9.35
N GLN A 76 13.34 -17.24 -8.28
CA GLN A 76 11.93 -17.31 -7.87
C GLN A 76 11.40 -15.94 -7.44
N VAL A 77 12.21 -15.16 -6.72
CA VAL A 77 11.87 -13.78 -6.34
C VAL A 77 11.63 -12.93 -7.58
N LYS A 78 12.55 -12.94 -8.56
CA LYS A 78 12.39 -12.16 -9.81
C LYS A 78 11.12 -12.54 -10.57
N ALA A 79 10.89 -13.84 -10.79
CA ALA A 79 9.71 -14.32 -11.51
C ALA A 79 8.40 -13.93 -10.81
N LEU A 80 8.36 -13.99 -9.47
CA LEU A 80 7.19 -13.57 -8.69
C LEU A 80 6.94 -12.07 -8.82
N LEU A 81 7.99 -11.25 -8.73
CA LEU A 81 7.89 -9.79 -8.87
C LEU A 81 7.40 -9.39 -10.28
N GLU A 82 7.91 -10.03 -11.33
CA GLU A 82 7.47 -9.81 -12.71
C GLU A 82 5.98 -10.14 -12.87
N LYS A 83 5.55 -11.30 -12.37
CA LYS A 83 4.13 -11.71 -12.40
C LYS A 83 3.21 -10.69 -11.73
N VAL A 84 3.59 -10.18 -10.56
CA VAL A 84 2.78 -9.18 -9.84
C VAL A 84 2.68 -7.88 -10.62
N ARG A 85 3.78 -7.42 -11.24
CA ARG A 85 3.80 -6.20 -12.06
C ARG A 85 2.93 -6.33 -13.31
N SER A 86 3.00 -7.46 -14.01
CA SER A 86 2.13 -7.73 -15.17
C SER A 86 0.64 -7.74 -14.80
N GLN A 87 0.28 -8.17 -13.60
CA GLN A 87 -1.12 -8.12 -13.15
C GLN A 87 -1.59 -6.69 -12.83
N GLN A 88 -0.70 -5.82 -12.35
CA GLN A 88 -1.03 -4.42 -12.08
C GLN A 88 -1.40 -3.67 -13.36
N THR A 89 -0.63 -3.85 -14.44
CA THR A 89 -0.89 -3.20 -15.74
C THR A 89 -2.19 -3.68 -16.40
N ILE A 90 -2.55 -4.94 -16.20
CA ILE A 90 -3.82 -5.49 -16.70
C ILE A 90 -5.01 -4.89 -15.93
N VAL A 91 -4.93 -4.79 -14.60
CA VAL A 91 -6.02 -4.22 -13.80
C VAL A 91 -6.21 -2.72 -14.08
N GLU A 92 -5.12 -1.98 -14.29
CA GLU A 92 -5.18 -0.56 -14.68
C GLU A 92 -5.81 -0.36 -16.06
N SER A 93 -5.47 -1.20 -17.05
CA SER A 93 -6.05 -1.10 -18.39
C SER A 93 -7.53 -1.50 -18.46
N LEU A 94 -7.97 -2.45 -17.63
CA LEU A 94 -9.38 -2.83 -17.50
C LEU A 94 -10.20 -1.82 -16.68
N GLY A 95 -9.58 -1.13 -15.72
CA GLY A 95 -10.21 -0.12 -14.88
C GLY A 95 -10.51 1.21 -15.60
N THR A 96 -9.74 1.55 -16.63
CA THR A 96 -9.96 2.77 -17.42
C THR A 96 -10.95 2.62 -18.57
N SER A 97 -11.39 1.39 -18.92
CA SER A 97 -12.15 1.13 -20.15
C SER A 97 -13.61 0.67 -19.95
N PHE A 98 -14.12 0.57 -18.73
CA PHE A 98 -15.54 0.28 -18.51
C PHE A 98 -16.25 1.49 -17.91
N PRO A 99 -16.93 2.34 -18.72
CA PRO A 99 -17.81 3.33 -18.15
C PRO A 99 -18.92 2.60 -17.37
N MET A 100 -19.14 3.00 -16.12
CA MET A 100 -20.22 2.55 -15.22
C MET A 100 -21.62 2.47 -15.86
N GLN A 101 -21.79 3.03 -17.06
CA GLN A 101 -22.99 2.97 -17.89
C GLN A 101 -23.41 1.54 -18.27
N LEU A 102 -22.46 0.62 -18.48
CA LEU A 102 -22.80 -0.74 -18.93
C LEU A 102 -23.44 -1.59 -17.81
N LEU A 103 -23.07 -1.33 -16.55
CA LEU A 103 -23.60 -2.05 -15.38
C LEU A 103 -25.02 -1.58 -15.02
N VAL A 104 -25.34 -0.32 -15.28
CA VAL A 104 -26.69 0.24 -15.09
C VAL A 104 -27.70 -0.37 -16.07
N LEU A 105 -27.28 -0.70 -17.30
CA LEU A 105 -28.17 -1.28 -18.32
C LEU A 105 -28.56 -2.74 -18.02
N GLN A 106 -27.68 -3.50 -17.34
CA GLN A 106 -27.91 -4.91 -16.99
C GLN A 106 -28.90 -5.09 -15.83
N LEU A 107 -29.09 -4.05 -15.00
CA LEU A 107 -29.95 -4.09 -13.81
C LEU A 107 -31.34 -3.45 -14.03
N LEU A 108 -31.57 -2.83 -15.20
CA LEU A 108 -32.85 -2.23 -15.59
C LEU A 108 -34.08 -3.18 -15.51
N PRO A 109 -33.99 -4.49 -15.86
CA PRO A 109 -35.17 -5.36 -15.79
C PRO A 109 -35.60 -5.70 -14.36
N LEU A 110 -34.68 -5.66 -13.38
CA LEU A 110 -35.00 -5.98 -11.98
C LEU A 110 -35.72 -4.82 -11.27
N SER A 111 -35.38 -3.57 -11.57
CA SER A 111 -36.05 -2.40 -10.98
C SER A 111 -37.49 -2.26 -11.47
N LEU A 112 -37.74 -2.56 -12.75
CA LEU A 112 -39.09 -2.53 -13.33
C LEU A 112 -39.98 -3.63 -12.73
N LEU A 113 -39.42 -4.81 -12.45
CA LEU A 113 -40.14 -5.94 -11.85
C LEU A 113 -40.54 -5.65 -10.40
N VAL A 114 -39.64 -5.01 -9.62
CA VAL A 114 -39.93 -4.59 -8.25
C VAL A 114 -41.02 -3.52 -8.22
N GLN A 115 -41.04 -2.59 -9.17
CA GLN A 115 -42.05 -1.54 -9.23
C GLN A 115 -43.46 -2.05 -9.62
N GLN A 116 -43.56 -3.15 -10.38
CA GLN A 116 -44.82 -3.81 -10.71
C GLN A 116 -45.40 -4.65 -9.55
N LEU A 117 -44.57 -5.09 -8.59
CA LEU A 117 -45.01 -5.93 -7.46
C LEU A 117 -45.51 -5.13 -6.25
N GLN A 118 -45.07 -3.88 -6.06
CA GLN A 118 -45.49 -3.03 -4.94
C GLN A 118 -47.01 -2.76 -4.82
N PRO A 119 -47.78 -2.48 -5.90
CA PRO A 119 -49.21 -2.17 -5.75
C PRO A 119 -50.07 -3.39 -5.36
N LYS A 120 -49.59 -4.62 -5.60
CA LYS A 120 -50.32 -5.85 -5.23
C LYS A 120 -50.15 -6.22 -3.75
N LEU A 121 -48.97 -5.97 -3.17
CA LEU A 121 -48.70 -6.29 -1.76
C LEU A 121 -49.37 -5.31 -0.78
N MET A 122 -49.64 -4.07 -1.22
CA MET A 122 -50.24 -3.04 -0.36
C MET A 122 -51.74 -3.28 -0.07
N LYS A 123 -52.43 -4.16 -0.82
CA LYS A 123 -53.81 -4.57 -0.53
C LYS A 123 -53.91 -5.68 0.52
N VAL A 124 -52.83 -6.43 0.77
CA VAL A 124 -52.85 -7.58 1.72
C VAL A 124 -52.59 -7.14 3.15
N LEU A 125 -51.96 -5.98 3.37
CA LEU A 125 -51.54 -5.50 4.69
C LEU A 125 -52.52 -4.50 5.35
N LEU A 126 -53.63 -4.13 4.68
CA LEU A 126 -54.58 -3.09 5.10
C LEU A 126 -56.03 -3.60 5.18
N LEU A 127 -56.27 -4.70 5.90
CA LEU A 127 -57.63 -5.10 6.31
C LEU A 127 -57.71 -5.18 7.86
N PRO A 128 -58.67 -4.49 8.49
CA PRO A 128 -58.81 -4.36 9.94
C PRO A 128 -59.59 -5.54 10.56
N GLN A 129 -59.00 -6.14 11.58
CA GLN A 129 -59.56 -6.52 12.89
C GLN A 129 -61.03 -7.04 13.03
N TRP A 130 -61.12 -8.25 13.62
CA TRP A 130 -62.19 -8.93 14.39
C TRP A 130 -63.36 -9.61 13.67
N ASP A 131 -63.41 -10.95 13.78
CA ASP A 131 -64.49 -11.66 14.49
C ASP A 131 -64.10 -13.13 14.72
N ARG A 132 -63.81 -13.49 15.98
CA ARG A 132 -63.85 -14.88 16.43
C ARG A 132 -64.61 -14.98 17.74
N GLU A 133 -65.90 -14.93 17.53
CA GLU A 133 -66.96 -15.56 18.31
C GLU A 133 -66.83 -17.11 18.23
N TRP A 134 -66.92 -17.79 19.39
CA TRP A 134 -67.07 -19.25 19.63
C TRP A 134 -65.88 -20.16 19.19
N TYR A 135 -65.28 -21.05 19.98
CA TYR A 135 -65.66 -21.85 21.16
C TYR A 135 -64.41 -22.09 22.03
#